data_AF-A0A1G1XUL0-F1
#
_entry.id   AF-A0A1G1XUL0-F1
#
_cell.length_a   1.000
_cell.length_b   1.000
_cell.length_c   1.000
_cell.angle_alpha   90.00
_cell.angle_beta   90.00
_cell.angle_gamma   90.00
#
_symmetry.space_group_name_H-M   'P 1'
#
loop_
_entity.id
_entity.type
_entity.pdbx_description
1 polymer ?
#
loop_
_entity_poly.entity_id
_entity_poly.type
_entity_poly.pdbx_seq_one_letter_code
_entity_poly.pdbx_strand_id
1 'polypeptide(L)'
;MIGERDKSGAHNNAYHGNFIPQIPNQMMRRFTKKGDVVLDAFLGHGTTLIESKRLGRHGIGIELLPEVARSAIQNINRELPNGGKVSTEVIIADSTTKDAREKVLKTLNKIGNLDVRKPR
;
A
#
# COMPACT_ATOMS: atom_id res chain seq x y z
N MET A 1 13.14 -16.39 16.54
CA MET A 1 13.42 -15.30 17.50
C MET A 1 13.45 -14.01 16.70
N ILE A 2 12.50 -13.10 16.92
CA ILE A 2 12.38 -11.85 16.15
C ILE A 2 13.56 -10.96 16.57
N GLY A 3 14.43 -10.62 15.62
CA GLY A 3 15.61 -9.77 15.85
C GLY A 3 15.25 -8.31 16.09
N GLU A 4 16.25 -7.53 16.49
CA GLU A 4 16.10 -6.11 16.82
C GLU A 4 15.51 -5.27 15.68
N ARG A 5 14.84 -4.19 16.09
CA ARG A 5 14.17 -3.23 15.23
C ARG A 5 15.17 -2.57 14.27
N ASP A 6 14.93 -2.74 12.97
CA ASP A 6 15.66 -2.02 11.93
C ASP A 6 15.39 -0.51 12.04
N LYS A 7 16.47 0.28 12.07
CA LYS A 7 16.48 1.75 12.19
C LYS A 7 16.93 2.43 10.90
N SER A 8 17.20 1.67 9.84
CA SER A 8 17.68 2.20 8.56
C SER A 8 16.51 2.47 7.61
N GLY A 9 16.21 3.77 7.42
CA GLY A 9 15.10 4.24 6.59
C GLY A 9 14.47 5.47 7.22
N ALA A 10 13.78 6.32 6.43
CA ALA A 10 13.23 7.61 6.83
C ALA A 10 12.10 7.52 7.89
N HIS A 11 12.44 6.99 9.07
CA HIS A 11 11.56 6.76 10.19
C HIS A 11 11.54 7.99 11.09
N ASN A 12 10.65 8.93 10.77
CA ASN A 12 10.14 9.82 11.79
C ASN A 12 9.32 8.97 12.78
N ASN A 13 9.83 8.85 14.01
CA ASN A 13 9.18 8.22 15.18
C ASN A 13 7.88 8.94 15.63
N ALA A 14 7.21 9.70 14.74
CA ALA A 14 6.02 10.48 15.04
C ALA A 14 4.69 9.76 14.75
N TYR A 15 4.72 8.56 14.15
CA TYR A 15 3.50 7.89 13.71
C TYR A 15 2.97 6.93 14.79
N HIS A 16 2.11 7.44 15.67
CA HIS A 16 1.25 6.65 16.55
C HIS A 16 0.31 5.78 15.68
N GLY A 17 0.48 4.44 15.72
CA GLY A 17 -0.43 3.47 15.07
C GLY A 17 0.16 2.59 13.96
N ASN A 18 1.45 2.71 13.61
CA ASN A 18 2.05 1.83 12.60
C ASN A 18 2.29 0.41 13.15
N PHE A 19 1.75 -0.61 12.46
CA PHE A 19 2.15 -2.00 12.62
C PHE A 19 3.68 -2.13 12.54
N ILE A 20 4.27 -3.09 13.27
CA ILE A 20 5.68 -3.44 13.09
C ILE A 20 5.87 -3.83 11.62
N PRO A 21 6.65 -3.11 10.80
CA PRO A 21 6.73 -3.34 9.34
C PRO A 21 7.07 -4.77 8.95
N GLN A 22 7.74 -5.51 9.83
CA GLN A 22 8.05 -6.92 9.68
C GLN A 22 6.79 -7.80 9.52
N ILE A 23 5.67 -7.47 10.16
CA ILE A 23 4.42 -8.25 10.06
C ILE A 23 3.81 -8.19 8.65
N PRO A 24 3.44 -7.01 8.09
CA PRO A 24 2.94 -6.93 6.72
C PRO A 24 3.98 -7.41 5.70
N ASN A 25 5.28 -7.20 5.93
CA ASN A 25 6.33 -7.70 5.05
C ASN A 25 6.31 -9.24 4.94
N GLN A 26 6.24 -9.94 6.08
CA GLN A 26 6.17 -11.41 6.12
C GLN A 26 4.86 -11.94 5.52
N MET A 27 3.73 -11.31 5.84
CA MET A 27 2.43 -11.69 5.28
C MET A 27 2.42 -11.54 3.74
N MET A 28 2.88 -10.41 3.21
CA MET A 28 2.95 -10.20 1.77
C MET A 28 3.93 -11.16 1.09
N ARG A 29 5.08 -11.46 1.71
CA ARG A 29 6.01 -12.47 1.17
C ARG A 29 5.41 -13.87 1.13
N ARG A 30 4.57 -14.22 2.12
CA ARG A 30 3.99 -15.56 2.24
C ARG A 30 2.77 -15.76 1.33
N PHE A 31 1.94 -14.73 1.17
CA PHE A 31 0.63 -14.85 0.54
C PHE A 31 0.47 -14.11 -0.79
N THR A 32 1.48 -13.35 -1.24
CA THR A 32 1.43 -12.63 -2.52
C THR A 32 2.72 -12.77 -3.32
N LYS A 33 2.62 -12.60 -4.64
CA LYS A 33 3.73 -12.51 -5.60
C LYS A 33 4.00 -11.07 -5.99
N LYS A 34 5.16 -10.80 -6.59
CA LYS A 34 5.42 -9.50 -7.22
C LYS A 34 4.38 -9.27 -8.33
N GLY A 35 3.85 -8.06 -8.43
CA GLY A 35 2.77 -7.72 -9.35
C GLY A 35 1.35 -8.02 -8.83
N ASP A 36 1.19 -8.70 -7.69
CA ASP A 36 -0.14 -8.83 -7.08
C ASP A 36 -0.64 -7.48 -6.54
N VAL A 37 -1.95 -7.37 -6.35
CA VAL A 37 -2.61 -6.20 -5.74
C VAL A 37 -2.91 -6.49 -4.27
N VAL A 38 -2.50 -5.59 -3.38
CA VAL A 38 -2.88 -5.60 -1.97
C VAL A 38 -3.95 -4.54 -1.72
N LEU A 39 -5.07 -4.93 -1.10
CA LEU A 39 -6.13 -4.02 -0.66
C LEU A 39 -6.07 -3.85 0.87
N ASP A 40 -6.07 -2.61 1.32
CA ASP A 40 -6.23 -2.23 2.71
C ASP A 40 -7.48 -1.37 2.88
N ALA A 41 -8.47 -1.85 3.64
CA ALA A 41 -9.73 -1.12 3.85
C ALA A 41 -9.64 -0.04 4.94
N PHE A 42 -8.55 -0.02 5.71
CA PHE A 42 -8.32 0.89 6.83
C PHE A 42 -6.87 1.39 6.83
N LEU A 43 -6.52 2.10 5.76
CA LEU A 43 -5.14 2.41 5.39
C LEU A 43 -4.35 3.14 6.48
N GLY A 44 -5.00 4.04 7.23
CA GLY A 44 -4.33 4.94 8.17
C GLY A 44 -3.21 5.71 7.49
N HIS A 45 -2.01 5.68 8.08
CA HIS A 45 -0.83 6.40 7.58
C HIS A 45 -0.09 5.73 6.41
N GLY A 46 -0.61 4.61 5.88
CA GLY A 46 -0.13 4.05 4.61
C GLY A 46 0.92 2.94 4.71
N THR A 47 1.17 2.37 5.90
CA THR A 47 2.20 1.33 6.09
C THR A 47 2.04 0.15 5.13
N THR A 48 0.80 -0.32 4.92
CA THR A 48 0.52 -1.43 3.99
C THR A 48 0.96 -1.11 2.55
N LEU A 49 0.70 0.10 2.07
CA LEU A 49 1.05 0.52 0.71
C LEU A 49 2.54 0.84 0.55
N ILE A 50 3.20 1.31 1.62
CA ILE A 50 4.66 1.47 1.66
C ILE A 50 5.34 0.10 1.50
N GLU A 51 4.92 -0.88 2.30
CA GLU A 51 5.50 -2.22 2.25
C GLU A 51 5.14 -2.94 0.94
N SER A 52 3.92 -2.79 0.42
CA SER A 52 3.54 -3.37 -0.88
C SER A 52 4.43 -2.81 -1.99
N LYS A 53 4.66 -1.48 -1.99
CA LYS A 53 5.53 -0.79 -2.95
C LYS A 53 6.99 -1.26 -2.85
N ARG A 54 7.55 -1.35 -1.64
CA ARG A 54 8.90 -1.91 -1.38
C ARG A 54 9.04 -3.34 -1.88
N LEU A 55 7.99 -4.13 -1.75
CA LEU A 55 7.98 -5.53 -2.13
C LEU A 55 7.62 -5.75 -3.60
N GLY A 56 7.34 -4.70 -4.39
CA GLY A 56 7.02 -4.83 -5.80
C GLY A 56 5.59 -5.33 -6.06
N ARG A 57 4.63 -4.98 -5.19
CA ARG A 57 3.19 -5.21 -5.32
C ARG A 57 2.45 -3.90 -5.58
N HIS A 58 1.33 -3.97 -6.27
CA HIS A 58 0.39 -2.84 -6.34
C HIS A 58 -0.36 -2.71 -5.01
N GLY A 59 -0.82 -1.50 -4.70
CA GLY A 59 -1.54 -1.23 -3.46
C GLY A 59 -2.77 -0.37 -3.70
N ILE A 60 -3.88 -0.73 -3.05
CA ILE A 60 -5.09 0.08 -2.97
C ILE A 60 -5.41 0.25 -1.50
N GLY A 61 -5.53 1.47 -1.03
CA GLY A 61 -5.87 1.77 0.36
C GLY A 61 -7.12 2.61 0.44
N ILE A 62 -8.03 2.28 1.35
CA ILE A 62 -9.20 3.10 1.67
C ILE A 62 -8.95 3.75 3.02
N GLU A 63 -9.17 5.06 3.09
CA GLU A 63 -9.11 5.83 4.33
C GLU A 63 -10.32 6.74 4.43
N LEU A 64 -10.95 6.79 5.60
CA LEU A 64 -12.15 7.58 5.83
C LEU A 64 -11.80 9.07 6.00
N LEU A 65 -10.73 9.35 6.74
CA LEU A 65 -10.35 10.70 7.15
C LEU A 65 -9.45 11.37 6.10
N PRO A 66 -9.90 12.46 5.42
CA PRO A 66 -9.13 13.07 4.34
C PRO A 66 -7.73 13.56 4.76
N GLU A 67 -7.57 14.09 5.97
CA GLU A 67 -6.28 14.54 6.51
C GLU A 67 -5.30 13.39 6.72
N VAL A 68 -5.78 12.25 7.21
CA VAL A 68 -4.97 11.03 7.38
C VAL A 68 -4.58 10.48 6.02
N ALA A 69 -5.52 10.42 5.07
CA ALA A 69 -5.26 9.99 3.71
C ALA A 69 -4.19 10.84 3.00
N ARG A 70 -4.23 12.17 3.17
CA ARG A 70 -3.21 13.07 2.63
C ARG A 70 -1.83 12.80 3.22
N SER A 71 -1.74 12.56 4.53
CA SER A 71 -0.49 12.18 5.19
C SER A 71 0.04 10.83 4.65
N ALA A 72 -0.85 9.86 4.48
CA ALA A 72 -0.52 8.56 3.90
C ALA A 72 0.06 8.69 2.48
N ILE A 73 -0.59 9.48 1.63
CA ILE A 73 -0.11 9.76 0.26
C ILE A 73 1.32 10.33 0.29
N GLN A 74 1.59 11.30 1.17
CA GLN A 74 2.94 11.87 1.30
C GLN A 74 3.96 10.81 1.71
N ASN A 75 3.62 9.94 2.67
CA ASN A 75 4.53 8.88 3.12
C ASN A 75 4.78 7.82 2.03
N ILE A 76 3.74 7.37 1.35
CA ILE A 76 3.83 6.40 0.24
C ILE A 76 4.66 6.96 -0.92
N ASN A 77 4.54 8.25 -1.21
CA ASN A 77 5.29 8.91 -2.28
C ASN A 77 6.77 9.10 -1.98
N ARG A 78 7.17 9.20 -0.70
CA ARG A 78 8.58 9.25 -0.29
C ARG A 78 9.30 7.92 -0.50
N GLU A 79 8.56 6.81 -0.53
CA GLU A 79 9.13 5.49 -0.74
C GLU A 79 9.43 5.25 -2.24
N LEU A 80 10.58 4.64 -2.54
CA LEU A 80 10.93 4.23 -3.89
C LEU A 80 10.58 2.75 -4.11
N PRO A 81 10.01 2.37 -5.27
CA PRO A 81 9.74 0.97 -5.55
C PRO A 81 11.04 0.19 -5.75
N ASN A 82 11.15 -1.00 -5.16
CA ASN A 82 12.31 -1.89 -5.35
C ASN A 82 12.16 -2.71 -6.63
N GLY A 83 12.30 -2.02 -7.77
CA GLY A 83 12.20 -2.58 -9.12
C GLY A 83 10.77 -2.72 -9.65
N GLY A 84 10.64 -2.69 -10.98
CA GLY A 84 9.36 -2.75 -11.68
C GLY A 84 8.50 -1.49 -11.52
N LYS A 85 7.50 -1.34 -12.40
CA LYS A 85 6.49 -0.27 -12.30
C LYS A 85 5.33 -0.77 -11.44
N VAL A 86 5.22 -0.30 -10.21
CA VAL A 86 4.09 -0.56 -9.30
C VAL A 86 3.19 0.65 -9.20
N SER A 87 1.90 0.42 -8.91
CA SER A 87 0.88 1.46 -8.72
C SER A 87 0.33 1.39 -7.31
N THR A 88 0.26 2.53 -6.63
CA THR A 88 -0.38 2.69 -5.32
C THR A 88 -1.44 3.77 -5.41
N GLU A 89 -2.66 3.48 -4.97
CA GLU A 89 -3.78 4.42 -4.99
C GLU A 89 -4.42 4.50 -3.61
N VAL A 90 -4.73 5.72 -3.15
CA VAL A 90 -5.46 5.96 -1.90
C VAL A 90 -6.84 6.52 -2.24
N ILE A 91 -7.88 5.85 -1.74
CA ILE A 91 -9.28 6.20 -1.92
C ILE A 91 -9.79 6.80 -0.61
N ILE A 92 -10.27 8.04 -0.66
CA ILE A 92 -10.92 8.69 0.47
C ILE A 92 -12.41 8.33 0.44
N ALA A 93 -12.84 7.42 1.30
CA ALA A 93 -14.22 6.95 1.38
C ALA A 93 -14.49 6.12 2.65
N ASP A 94 -15.76 5.93 2.99
CA ASP A 94 -16.18 4.86 3.91
C ASP A 94 -16.11 3.51 3.18
N SER A 95 -15.25 2.62 3.69
CA SER A 95 -14.98 1.29 3.12
C SER A 95 -16.21 0.39 2.99
N THR A 96 -17.30 0.68 3.72
CA THR A 96 -18.54 -0.09 3.70
C THR A 96 -19.48 0.34 2.56
N THR A 97 -19.19 1.45 1.88
CA THR A 97 -20.07 2.03 0.86
C THR A 97 -19.90 1.40 -0.53
N LYS A 98 -20.97 1.46 -1.33
CA LYS A 98 -20.92 1.08 -2.75
C LYS A 98 -19.94 1.94 -3.54
N ASP A 99 -19.86 3.23 -3.23
CA ASP A 99 -18.91 4.17 -3.85
C ASP A 99 -17.45 3.73 -3.65
N ALA A 100 -17.08 3.33 -2.43
CA ALA A 100 -15.74 2.80 -2.16
C ALA A 100 -15.47 1.54 -3.01
N ARG A 101 -16.43 0.62 -3.09
CA ARG A 101 -16.33 -0.59 -3.92
C ARG A 101 -16.14 -0.25 -5.40
N GLU A 102 -16.93 0.67 -5.94
CA GLU A 102 -16.85 1.09 -7.34
C GLU A 102 -15.49 1.73 -7.66
N LYS A 103 -14.98 2.58 -6.77
CA LYS A 103 -13.64 3.17 -6.88
C LYS A 103 -12.55 2.11 -6.86
N VAL A 104 -12.64 1.11 -5.97
CA VAL A 104 -11.70 -0.03 -5.94
C VAL A 104 -11.73 -0.79 -7.26
N LEU A 105 -12.92 -1.15 -7.77
CA LEU A 105 -13.06 -1.88 -9.04
C LEU A 105 -12.49 -1.09 -10.22
N LYS A 106 -12.73 0.22 -10.27
CA LYS A 106 -12.15 1.11 -11.29
C LYS A 106 -10.61 1.10 -11.23
N THR A 107 -10.04 1.15 -10.03
CA THR A 107 -8.59 1.10 -9.82
C THR A 107 -8.01 -0.25 -10.20
N LEU A 108 -8.68 -1.36 -9.88
CA LEU A 108 -8.28 -2.70 -10.30
C LEU A 108 -8.22 -2.83 -11.84
N ASN A 109 -9.24 -2.34 -12.54
CA ASN A 109 -9.26 -2.33 -14.01
C ASN A 109 -8.11 -1.49 -14.60
N LYS A 110 -7.80 -0.34 -13.98
CA LYS A 110 -6.65 0.49 -14.37
C LYS A 110 -5.33 -0.27 -14.21
N ILE A 111 -5.15 -1.00 -13.10
CA ILE A 111 -3.94 -1.81 -12.85
C ILE A 111 -3.85 -2.96 -13.85
N GLY A 112 -4.92 -3.73 -14.08
CA GLY A 112 -4.92 -4.82 -15.05
C GLY A 112 -4.54 -4.35 -16.46
N ASN A 113 -5.04 -3.19 -16.89
CA ASN A 113 -4.67 -2.58 -18.16
C ASN A 113 -3.20 -2.13 -18.25
N LEU A 114 -2.52 -1.88 -17.12
CA LEU A 114 -1.09 -1.58 -17.09
C LEU A 114 -0.25 -2.84 -17.33
N ASP A 115 -0.70 -4.00 -16.84
CA ASP A 115 0.03 -5.26 -16.98
C ASP A 115 -0.12 -5.91 -18.37
N VAL A 116 -1.29 -5.77 -19.01
CA VAL A 116 -1.53 -6.27 -20.38
C VAL A 116 -0.63 -5.59 -21.42
N ARG A 117 -0.09 -4.41 -21.14
CA ARG A 117 0.81 -3.67 -22.04
C ARG A 117 2.27 -4.14 -21.99
N LYS A 118 2.61 -5.16 -21.19
CA LYS A 118 3.95 -5.77 -21.23
C LYS A 118 3.98 -6.92 -22.26
N PRO A 119 4.86 -6.87 -23.28
CA PRO A 119 5.20 -8.09 -24.02
C PRO A 119 5.86 -9.08 -23.05
N ARG A 120 5.49 -10.37 -23.16
CA ARG A 120 6.13 -11.46 -22.43
C ARG A 120 7.57 -11.65 -22.88
#